data_AF-A0A2H0GAM9-F1
#
_entry.id   AF-A0A2H0GAM9-F1
#
_cell.length_a   1.000
_cell.length_b   1.000
_cell.length_c   1.000
_cell.angle_alpha   90.00
_cell.angle_beta   90.00
_cell.angle_gamma   90.00
#
_symmetry.space_group_name_H-M   'P 1'
#
loop_
_entity.id
_entity.type
_entity.pdbx_description
1 polymer ?
#
loop_
_entity_poly.entity_id
_entity_poly.type
_entity_poly.pdbx_seq_one_letter_code
_entity_poly.pdbx_strand_id
1 'polypeptide(L)'
;MKALLQIQVVEEVSRLLNTREAATELMNAVRESKCKHIEFDFSNVEFMSRSFADQFHKERIRLQDELKAFVEISNANEQVINILRTVASTQNKSKRDYKILPIFKFSNNDLLEEYLLSV
;
A
#
# COMPACT_ATOMS: atom_id res chain seq x y z
N MET A 1 30.76 -10.73 2.60
CA MET A 1 29.84 -9.68 2.13
C MET A 1 28.46 -10.30 1.98
N LYS A 2 27.43 -9.81 2.68
CA LYS A 2 26.05 -10.21 2.36
C LYS A 2 25.72 -9.51 1.04
N ALA A 3 25.37 -10.27 0.00
CA ALA A 3 24.98 -9.70 -1.29
C ALA A 3 23.71 -8.85 -1.08
N LEU A 4 23.81 -7.57 -1.42
CA LEU A 4 22.67 -6.66 -1.52
C LEU A 4 22.04 -6.85 -2.89
N LEU A 5 20.74 -7.06 -2.93
CA LEU A 5 19.95 -6.96 -4.15
C LEU A 5 19.27 -5.59 -4.16
N GLN A 6 19.68 -4.74 -5.10
CA GLN A 6 19.01 -3.47 -5.35
C GLN A 6 18.02 -3.67 -6.51
N ILE A 7 16.80 -3.19 -6.33
CA ILE A 7 15.71 -3.31 -7.30
C ILE A 7 15.20 -1.92 -7.63
N GLN A 8 15.30 -1.55 -8.91
CA GLN A 8 14.70 -0.32 -9.42
C GLN A 8 13.21 -0.57 -9.68
N VAL A 9 12.36 -0.02 -8.81
CA VAL A 9 10.91 -0.31 -8.84
C VAL A 9 10.27 0.09 -10.18
N VAL A 10 10.76 1.16 -10.81
CA VAL A 10 10.26 1.63 -12.10
C VAL A 10 10.60 0.67 -13.24
N GLU A 11 11.75 -0.01 -13.17
CA GLU A 11 12.18 -0.97 -14.21
C GLU A 11 11.40 -2.27 -14.14
N GLU A 12 11.04 -2.71 -12.93
CA GLU A 12 10.26 -3.93 -12.71
C GLU A 12 8.76 -3.75 -12.93
N VAL A 13 8.24 -2.54 -12.69
CA VAL A 13 6.79 -2.29 -12.69
C VAL A 13 6.44 -1.13 -13.62
N SER A 14 6.50 0.10 -13.12
CA SER A 14 6.29 1.34 -13.86
C SER A 14 6.47 2.54 -12.92
N ARG A 15 6.36 3.76 -13.46
CA ARG A 15 6.31 5.00 -12.67
C ARG A 15 5.02 5.18 -11.87
N LEU A 16 3.94 4.49 -12.25
CA LEU A 16 2.60 4.59 -11.69
C LEU A 16 2.20 3.27 -11.03
N LEU A 17 2.43 3.16 -9.72
CA LEU A 17 2.22 1.93 -8.97
C LEU A 17 0.77 1.81 -8.52
N ASN A 18 -0.12 1.31 -9.38
CA ASN A 18 -1.57 1.41 -9.18
C ASN A 18 -2.30 0.11 -8.83
N THR A 19 -1.76 -1.07 -9.15
CA THR A 19 -2.44 -2.37 -8.99
C THR A 19 -1.86 -3.24 -7.87
N ARG A 20 -2.61 -4.24 -7.39
CA ARG A 20 -2.12 -5.21 -6.40
C ARG A 20 -1.21 -6.24 -7.07
N GLU A 21 -1.54 -6.56 -8.31
CA GLU A 21 -0.86 -7.51 -9.18
C GLU A 21 0.59 -7.07 -9.38
N ALA A 22 0.80 -5.78 -9.73
CA ALA A 22 2.13 -5.20 -9.87
C ALA A 22 2.99 -5.31 -8.60
N ALA A 23 2.40 -5.09 -7.42
CA ALA A 23 3.12 -5.27 -6.16
C ALA A 23 3.50 -6.74 -5.90
N THR A 24 2.68 -7.67 -6.40
CA THR A 24 2.91 -9.11 -6.25
C THR A 24 3.99 -9.59 -7.22
N GLU A 25 3.97 -9.11 -8.46
CA GLU A 25 5.01 -9.35 -9.47
C GLU A 25 6.38 -8.88 -8.99
N LEU A 26 6.46 -7.64 -8.49
CA LEU A 26 7.69 -7.08 -7.90
C LEU A 26 8.27 -7.98 -6.79
N MET A 27 7.40 -8.51 -5.93
CA MET A 27 7.82 -9.35 -4.79
C MET A 27 8.21 -10.76 -5.23
N ASN A 28 7.60 -11.29 -6.28
CA ASN A 28 7.96 -12.59 -6.84
C ASN A 28 9.35 -12.56 -7.47
N ALA A 29 9.69 -11.49 -8.20
CA ALA A 29 11.04 -11.29 -8.75
C ALA A 29 12.12 -11.36 -7.64
N VAL A 30 11.81 -10.80 -6.46
CA VAL A 30 12.72 -10.85 -5.31
C VAL A 30 12.86 -12.26 -4.74
N ARG A 31 11.78 -13.03 -4.65
CA ARG A 31 11.79 -14.39 -4.08
C ARG A 31 12.72 -15.32 -4.86
N GLU A 32 12.84 -15.13 -6.16
CA GLU A 32 13.72 -15.92 -7.03
C GLU A 32 15.21 -15.66 -6.77
N SER A 33 15.57 -14.47 -6.29
CA SER A 33 16.96 -14.04 -6.07
C SER A 33 17.67 -14.71 -4.88
N LYS A 34 16.93 -15.27 -3.91
CA LYS A 34 17.43 -15.81 -2.62
C LYS A 34 18.31 -14.84 -1.80
N CYS A 35 18.26 -13.53 -2.08
CA CYS A 35 19.03 -12.53 -1.35
C CYS A 35 18.44 -12.23 0.03
N LYS A 36 19.31 -11.97 1.02
CA LYS A 36 18.91 -11.66 2.41
C LYS A 36 18.88 -10.18 2.72
N HIS A 37 19.35 -9.33 1.82
CA HIS A 37 19.29 -7.89 1.95
C HIS A 37 18.79 -7.35 0.62
N ILE A 38 17.60 -6.74 0.65
CA ILE A 38 16.91 -6.24 -0.52
C ILE A 38 16.63 -4.76 -0.30
N GLU A 39 16.99 -3.94 -1.28
CA GLU A 39 16.68 -2.52 -1.31
C GLU A 39 15.78 -2.24 -2.51
N PHE A 40 14.59 -1.70 -2.25
CA PHE A 40 13.71 -1.19 -3.29
C PHE A 40 13.97 0.30 -3.49
N ASP A 41 14.47 0.65 -4.66
CA ASP A 41 14.72 2.02 -5.09
C ASP A 41 13.48 2.58 -5.79
N PHE A 42 12.87 3.60 -5.17
CA PHE A 42 11.67 4.27 -5.65
C PHE A 42 11.98 5.54 -6.45
N SER A 43 13.23 5.71 -6.90
CA SER A 43 13.61 6.78 -7.82
C SER A 43 12.68 6.79 -9.04
N ASN A 44 12.23 7.99 -9.44
CA ASN A 44 11.34 8.21 -10.58
C ASN A 44 9.93 7.58 -10.46
N VAL A 45 9.53 7.08 -9.30
CA VAL A 45 8.12 6.76 -9.03
C VAL A 45 7.36 8.07 -8.87
N GLU A 46 6.36 8.27 -9.71
CA GLU A 46 5.55 9.48 -9.74
C GLU A 46 4.30 9.32 -8.84
N PHE A 47 3.76 8.11 -8.77
CA PHE A 47 2.53 7.82 -8.03
C PHE A 47 2.51 6.40 -7.46
N MET A 48 1.88 6.25 -6.30
CA MET A 48 1.53 4.96 -5.71
C MET A 48 0.08 4.97 -5.25
N SER A 49 -0.69 3.94 -5.58
CA SER A 49 -2.04 3.78 -5.07
C SER A 49 -2.03 3.14 -3.69
N ARG A 50 -3.09 3.37 -2.91
CA ARG A 50 -3.30 2.67 -1.64
C ARG A 50 -3.38 1.15 -1.81
N SER A 51 -3.97 0.67 -2.92
CA SER A 51 -4.09 -0.76 -3.20
C SER A 51 -2.74 -1.41 -3.44
N PHE A 52 -1.86 -0.76 -4.21
CA PHE A 52 -0.48 -1.20 -4.39
C PHE A 52 0.25 -1.23 -3.04
N ALA A 53 0.20 -0.12 -2.29
CA ALA A 53 0.88 0.00 -1.00
C ALA A 53 0.40 -1.05 0.03
N ASP A 54 -0.90 -1.34 0.08
CA ASP A 54 -1.49 -2.39 0.91
C ASP A 54 -0.95 -3.77 0.56
N GLN A 55 -0.90 -4.09 -0.73
CA GLN A 55 -0.37 -5.38 -1.19
C GLN A 55 1.14 -5.49 -0.96
N PHE A 56 1.89 -4.45 -1.32
CA PHE A 56 3.33 -4.34 -1.09
C PHE A 56 3.67 -4.55 0.39
N HIS A 57 2.93 -3.92 1.31
CA HIS A 57 3.16 -4.07 2.74
C HIS A 57 2.96 -5.53 3.22
N LYS A 58 1.90 -6.19 2.77
CA LYS A 58 1.61 -7.60 3.11
C LYS A 58 2.68 -8.54 2.58
N GLU A 59 3.03 -8.38 1.30
CA GLU A 59 4.06 -9.20 0.66
C GLU A 59 5.44 -8.95 1.26
N ARG A 60 5.78 -7.71 1.62
CA ARG A 60 7.02 -7.39 2.33
C ARG A 60 7.14 -8.15 3.65
N ILE A 61 6.08 -8.17 4.46
CA ILE A 61 6.07 -8.91 5.74
C ILE A 61 6.25 -10.41 5.48
N ARG A 62 5.49 -10.98 4.54
CA ARG A 62 5.63 -12.39 4.15
C ARG A 62 7.06 -12.71 3.71
N LEU A 63 7.68 -11.85 2.92
CA LEU A 63 9.03 -12.03 2.42
C LEU A 63 10.08 -11.98 3.56
N GLN A 64 9.89 -11.08 4.53
CA GLN A 64 10.72 -11.03 5.74
C GLN A 64 10.61 -12.33 6.55
N ASP A 65 9.40 -12.90 6.68
CA ASP A 65 9.16 -14.14 7.41
C ASP A 65 9.71 -15.38 6.66
N GLU A 66 9.46 -15.46 5.35
CA GLU A 66 9.85 -16.59 4.47
C GLU A 66 11.37 -16.68 4.30
N LEU A 67 12.02 -15.56 3.95
CA LEU A 67 13.43 -15.55 3.57
C LEU A 67 14.37 -15.12 4.70
N LYS A 68 13.80 -14.65 5.83
CA LYS A 68 14.56 -13.91 6.86
C LYS A 68 15.38 -12.78 6.24
N ALA A 69 14.82 -12.16 5.20
CA ALA A 69 15.47 -11.10 4.45
C ALA A 69 15.18 -9.76 5.12
N PHE A 70 16.18 -8.89 5.09
CA PHE A 70 16.04 -7.50 5.47
C PHE A 70 15.64 -6.69 4.24
N VAL A 71 14.58 -5.89 4.36
CA VAL A 71 13.98 -5.13 3.26
C VAL A 71 14.00 -3.66 3.58
N GLU A 72 14.63 -2.88 2.71
CA GLU A 72 14.76 -1.43 2.80
C GLU A 72 14.10 -0.75 1.61
N ILE A 73 13.75 0.52 1.79
CA ILE A 73 13.15 1.39 0.79
C ILE A 73 14.06 2.61 0.68
N SER A 74 14.54 2.93 -0.53
CA SER A 74 15.38 4.08 -0.83
C SER A 74 14.71 5.00 -1.85
N ASN A 75 15.12 6.27 -1.87
CA ASN A 75 14.76 7.30 -2.85
C ASN A 75 13.24 7.49 -3.12
N ALA A 76 12.39 7.17 -2.15
CA ALA A 76 10.95 7.41 -2.27
C ALA A 76 10.62 8.90 -2.05
N ASN A 77 9.78 9.45 -2.91
CA ASN A 77 9.25 10.80 -2.75
C ASN A 77 8.28 10.90 -1.54
N GLU A 78 7.99 12.12 -1.10
CA GLU A 78 7.15 12.36 0.08
C GLU A 78 5.74 11.76 -0.04
N GLN A 79 5.13 11.82 -1.23
CA GLN A 79 3.79 11.27 -1.47
C GLN A 79 3.77 9.75 -1.29
N VAL A 80 4.76 9.05 -1.85
CA VAL A 80 4.93 7.59 -1.69
C VAL A 80 5.11 7.24 -0.22
N ILE A 81 5.98 7.95 0.50
CA ILE A 81 6.22 7.74 1.93
C ILE A 81 4.93 7.93 2.75
N ASN A 82 4.14 8.96 2.45
CA ASN A 82 2.89 9.23 3.17
C ASN A 82 1.86 8.11 2.98
N ILE A 83 1.78 7.54 1.78
CA ILE A 83 0.87 6.42 1.50
C ILE A 83 1.33 5.16 2.23
N LEU A 84 2.63 4.85 2.20
CA LEU A 84 3.20 3.70 2.92
C LEU A 84 2.98 3.83 4.44
N ARG A 85 3.17 5.02 5.02
CA ARG A 85 2.87 5.29 6.44
C ARG A 85 1.39 5.11 6.76
N THR A 86 0.51 5.62 5.89
CA THR A 86 -0.94 5.48 6.06
C THR A 86 -1.34 4.01 6.07
N VAL A 87 -0.85 3.21 5.12
CA VAL A 87 -1.10 1.77 5.09
C VAL A 87 -0.56 1.09 6.34
N ALA A 88 0.70 1.32 6.71
CA ALA A 88 1.31 0.70 7.88
C ALA A 88 0.52 0.99 9.18
N SER A 89 0.00 2.22 9.34
CA SER A 89 -0.80 2.61 10.51
C SER A 89 -2.20 1.96 10.57
N THR A 90 -2.67 1.37 9.46
CA THR A 90 -4.02 0.80 9.35
C THR A 90 -4.06 -0.74 9.38
N GLN A 91 -2.95 -1.43 9.09
CA GLN A 91 -2.93 -2.91 9.00
C GLN A 91 -3.05 -3.63 10.34
N ASN A 92 -2.73 -3.00 11.48
CA ASN A 92 -2.66 -3.65 12.79
C ASN A 92 -3.64 -3.08 13.85
N LYS A 93 -4.75 -2.44 13.43
CA LYS A 93 -5.75 -1.97 14.40
C LYS A 93 -6.56 -3.14 14.96
N SER A 94 -6.18 -3.60 16.15
CA SER A 94 -6.86 -4.65 16.93
C SER A 94 -8.25 -4.23 17.43
N LYS A 95 -8.52 -2.92 17.49
CA LYS A 95 -9.82 -2.34 17.84
C LYS A 95 -10.26 -1.42 16.71
N ARG A 96 -11.38 -1.78 16.06
CA ARG A 96 -12.13 -0.85 15.22
C ARG A 96 -13.14 -0.18 16.13
N ASP A 97 -12.96 1.10 16.38
CA ASP A 97 -13.99 1.90 17.04
C ASP A 97 -15.13 2.09 16.03
N TYR A 98 -16.18 1.29 16.18
CA TYR A 98 -17.39 1.45 15.39
C TYR A 98 -18.14 2.67 15.92
N LYS A 99 -18.22 3.73 15.10
CA LYS A 99 -19.23 4.76 15.30
C LYS A 99 -20.53 4.28 14.67
N ILE A 100 -21.62 4.33 15.43
CA ILE A 100 -22.96 4.21 14.84
C ILE A 100 -23.14 5.45 13.96
N LEU A 101 -23.11 5.25 12.65
CA LEU A 101 -23.45 6.29 11.69
C LEU A 101 -24.98 6.29 11.56
N PRO A 102 -25.67 7.43 11.73
CA PRO A 102 -27.09 7.50 11.44
C PRO A 102 -27.29 7.21 9.95
N ILE A 103 -28.03 6.14 9.65
CA ILE A 103 -28.43 5.82 8.28
C ILE A 103 -29.78 6.50 8.05
N PHE A 104 -29.78 7.54 7.24
CA PHE A 104 -31.02 8.18 6.81
C PHE A 104 -31.57 7.43 5.60
N LYS A 105 -32.80 6.94 5.73
CA LYS A 105 -33.55 6.34 4.62
C LYS A 105 -34.74 7.24 4.31
N PHE A 106 -34.73 7.86 3.14
CA PHE A 106 -35.87 8.63 2.64
C PHE A 106 -36.78 7.68 1.85
N SER A 107 -37.99 7.46 2.37
CA SER A 107 -38.97 6.54 1.76
C SER A 107 -39.80 7.17 0.64
N ASN A 108 -39.74 8.49 0.49
CA ASN A 108 -40.39 9.27 -0.56
C ASN A 108 -39.57 10.55 -0.83
N ASN A 109 -39.94 11.26 -1.91
CA ASN A 109 -39.25 12.48 -2.32
C ASN A 109 -39.49 13.65 -1.36
N ASP A 110 -40.67 13.76 -0.76
CA ASP A 110 -41.02 14.85 0.15
C ASP A 110 -40.08 14.89 1.37
N LEU A 111 -39.78 13.72 1.96
CA LEU A 111 -38.85 13.61 3.10
C LEU A 111 -37.39 13.92 2.72
N LEU A 112 -37.01 13.68 1.46
CA LEU A 112 -35.69 14.08 0.97
C LEU A 112 -35.63 15.60 0.77
N GLU A 113 -36.68 16.19 0.21
CA GLU A 113 -36.77 17.63 -0.04
C GLU A 113 -36.77 18.42 1.28
N GLU A 114 -37.53 17.99 2.28
CA GLU A 114 -37.49 18.56 3.64
C GLU A 114 -36.10 18.52 4.25
N TYR A 115 -35.38 17.39 4.12
CA TYR A 115 -34.01 17.28 4.62
C TYR A 115 -33.06 18.25 3.91
N LEU A 116 -33.12 18.31 2.58
CA LEU A 116 -32.27 19.20 1.77
C LEU A 116 -32.51 20.69 2.07
N LEU A 117 -33.74 21.07 2.41
CA LEU A 117 -34.10 22.44 2.79
C LEU A 117 -33.77 22.78 4.26
N SER A 118 -33.50 21.76 5.09
CA SER A 118 -33.19 21.92 6.52
C SER A 118 -31.69 22.08 6.84
N VAL A 119 -30.82 21.89 5.83
CA VAL A 119 -29.35 22.03 5.91
C VAL A 119 -28.94 23.43 5.45
#